data_AF-A0A7X7G8G3-F1
#
_entry.id   AF-A0A7X7G8G3-F1
#
_cell.length_a   1.000
_cell.length_b   1.000
_cell.length_c   1.000
_cell.angle_alpha   90.00
_cell.angle_beta   90.00
_cell.angle_gamma   90.00
#
_symmetry.space_group_name_H-M   'P 1'
#
loop_
_entity.id
_entity.type
_entity.pdbx_description
1 polymer ?
#
loop_
_entity_poly.entity_id
_entity_poly.type
_entity_poly.pdbx_seq_one_letter_code
_entity_poly.pdbx_strand_id
1 'polypeptide(L)'
;ELIEIWTQATDKVAQAMQDAFPRSNPLYRMVSSGARGNWMQVRQIAGMRGLVANPKGEIIPRPIKSNYREGLSVLEYFIASHGARKGLADTALRTADSGYLTRRLVDVSQDVIVREDDCGTDRGLVLPVAVTGPDGQLRRHDRVETSVYARTLATDVVAPDGTVLAEAGEDVGDVIIDRVLAAGVTEVKVRSVLTCESRVGTCAKCYGRSLATGKLVDIGEAVGIIAAQSIGEPGTQLTMRTFHTGGVASAEDITQGLPRVQELFEARTPKGEAPIAEYSGRVTIDDSERLRRIVLTPDDGGEEIAYPISKRSRLLVQDGQHVEVGTQLVQGKVDPKKVLRILGPRAAQKHLVDEVQEAYSSQGVDIHDKHIEVIVRQMLRRVTVLDSGDTDLLPGELAERGRFEDANRKAIAEGLQPASGRPELMGITKASLATDSWLSAASFQETTRVLTEAAMSGRSDPLLGLKENVIIGKLIPAGTGLSRYRNVVVEPTEEAKAELYPSFGYDDIDFPPLGMGSGEAIPLDEIDFGDLR
;
A
#
# COMPACT_ATOMS: atom_id res chain seq x y z
N GLU A 1 17.92 -10.85 36.19
CA GLU A 1 18.20 -10.18 37.47
C GLU A 1 19.12 -8.96 37.34
N LEU A 2 20.45 -9.08 37.13
CA LEU A 2 21.34 -7.89 37.06
C LEU A 2 20.95 -6.86 35.99
N ILE A 3 20.55 -7.32 34.80
CA ILE A 3 20.08 -6.45 33.70
C ILE A 3 18.88 -5.62 34.16
N GLU A 4 17.90 -6.26 34.79
CA GLU A 4 16.67 -5.61 35.24
C GLU A 4 16.92 -4.57 36.33
N ILE A 5 17.79 -4.88 37.29
CA ILE A 5 18.22 -3.93 38.33
C ILE A 5 18.83 -2.67 37.69
N TRP A 6 19.70 -2.85 36.70
CA TRP A 6 20.35 -1.72 36.01
C TRP A 6 19.39 -0.95 35.09
N THR A 7 18.42 -1.62 34.48
CA THR A 7 17.33 -0.95 33.75
C THR A 7 16.53 -0.05 34.69
N GLN A 8 16.05 -0.59 35.81
CA GLN A 8 15.31 0.18 36.82
C GLN A 8 16.12 1.34 37.38
N ALA A 9 17.42 1.14 37.62
CA ALA A 9 18.31 2.21 38.07
C ALA A 9 18.44 3.33 37.01
N THR A 10 18.58 2.94 35.73
CA THR A 10 18.67 3.89 34.61
C THR A 10 17.40 4.72 34.47
N ASP A 11 16.22 4.11 34.66
CA ASP A 11 14.93 4.80 34.57
C ASP A 11 14.73 5.76 35.75
N LYS A 12 15.12 5.36 36.97
CA LYS A 12 15.11 6.26 38.14
C LYS A 12 16.00 7.48 37.94
N VAL A 13 17.21 7.28 37.39
CA VAL A 13 18.11 8.39 37.05
C VAL A 13 17.52 9.27 35.96
N ALA A 14 16.87 8.68 34.95
CA ALA A 14 16.21 9.44 33.88
C ALA A 14 15.08 10.33 34.41
N GLN A 15 14.24 9.80 35.31
CA GLN A 15 13.14 10.56 35.91
C GLN A 15 13.67 11.70 36.79
N ALA A 16 14.58 11.40 37.71
CA ALA A 16 15.18 12.40 38.58
C ALA A 16 15.90 13.52 37.78
N MET A 17 16.57 13.14 36.69
CA MET A 17 17.15 14.11 35.75
C MET A 17 16.07 14.99 35.13
N GLN A 18 15.00 14.41 34.57
CA GLN A 18 13.92 15.19 33.95
C GLN A 18 13.28 16.19 34.91
N ASP A 19 13.01 15.75 36.15
CA ASP A 19 12.40 16.59 37.18
C ASP A 19 13.33 17.74 37.61
N ALA A 20 14.65 17.51 37.60
CA ALA A 20 15.65 18.51 37.97
C ALA A 20 15.95 19.54 36.85
N PHE A 21 15.58 19.26 35.59
CA PHE A 21 15.86 20.16 34.47
C PHE A 21 14.92 21.39 34.48
N PRO A 22 15.44 22.62 34.59
CA PRO A 22 14.60 23.81 34.51
C PRO A 22 13.97 23.97 33.13
N ARG A 23 12.70 24.42 33.07
CA ARG A 23 12.01 24.72 31.80
C ARG A 23 12.66 25.84 30.98
N SER A 24 13.50 26.66 31.61
CA SER A 24 14.31 27.69 30.94
C SER A 24 15.56 27.12 30.25
N ASN A 25 15.96 25.89 30.56
CA ASN A 25 17.15 25.27 29.99
C ASN A 25 16.99 25.08 28.47
N PRO A 26 17.97 25.49 27.65
CA PRO A 26 17.90 25.31 26.19
C PRO A 26 17.70 23.85 25.76
N LEU A 27 18.34 22.89 26.45
CA LEU A 27 18.17 21.46 26.15
C LEU A 27 16.75 20.98 26.46
N TYR A 28 16.17 21.46 27.57
CA TYR A 28 14.76 21.17 27.89
C TYR A 28 13.86 21.71 26.78
N ARG A 29 14.04 22.98 26.39
CA ARG A 29 13.23 23.62 25.33
C ARG A 29 13.38 22.91 23.98
N MET A 30 14.57 22.47 23.61
CA MET A 30 14.81 21.74 22.36
C MET A 30 14.04 20.41 22.30
N VAL A 31 14.03 19.65 23.40
CA VAL A 31 13.34 18.36 23.47
C VAL A 31 11.83 18.55 23.64
N SER A 32 11.39 19.43 24.53
CA SER A 32 9.98 19.65 24.82
C SER A 32 9.22 20.31 23.66
N SER A 33 9.90 21.09 22.83
CA SER A 33 9.31 21.67 21.61
C SER A 33 9.25 20.68 20.44
N GLY A 34 9.87 19.51 20.56
CA GLY A 34 10.02 18.57 19.44
C GLY A 34 10.99 19.04 18.34
N ALA A 35 11.70 20.16 18.54
CA ALA A 35 12.60 20.72 17.53
C ALA A 35 13.77 19.78 17.21
N ARG A 36 14.44 19.23 18.23
CA ARG A 36 15.50 18.23 18.04
C ARG A 36 15.79 17.47 19.32
N GLY A 37 15.93 16.16 19.16
CA GLY A 37 16.41 15.24 20.17
C GLY A 37 15.29 14.71 21.07
N ASN A 38 15.66 13.76 21.92
CA ASN A 38 14.72 13.09 22.82
C ASN A 38 15.29 12.97 24.25
N TRP A 39 14.42 12.64 25.20
CA TRP A 39 14.81 12.50 26.61
C TRP A 39 15.84 11.39 26.85
N MET A 40 15.85 10.34 26.02
CA MET A 40 16.89 9.30 26.09
C MET A 40 18.28 9.85 25.72
N GLN A 41 18.39 10.75 24.74
CA GLN A 41 19.65 11.40 24.39
C GLN A 41 20.13 12.34 25.50
N VAL A 42 19.21 13.11 26.11
CA VAL A 42 19.53 13.96 27.26
C VAL A 42 20.02 13.12 28.44
N ARG A 43 19.40 11.96 28.68
CA ARG A 43 19.84 10.99 29.69
C ARG A 43 21.29 10.56 29.48
N GLN A 44 21.71 10.30 28.24
CA GLN A 44 23.10 9.93 27.95
C GLN A 44 24.09 11.09 28.19
N ILE A 45 23.64 12.34 28.07
CA ILE A 45 24.47 13.53 28.27
C ILE A 45 24.62 13.88 29.75
N ALA A 46 23.52 13.86 30.51
CA ALA A 46 23.45 14.44 31.86
C ALA A 46 23.05 13.47 32.98
N GLY A 47 22.58 12.26 32.65
CA GLY A 47 22.19 11.23 33.61
C GLY A 47 23.22 10.10 33.64
N MET A 48 22.90 9.01 32.95
CA MET A 48 23.82 7.90 32.72
C MET A 48 23.56 7.29 31.35
N ARG A 49 24.58 6.69 30.73
CA ARG A 49 24.39 5.99 29.46
C ARG A 49 23.59 4.69 29.62
N GLY A 50 23.88 3.93 30.68
CA GLY A 50 23.17 2.70 31.02
C GLY A 50 23.78 1.46 30.37
N LEU A 51 22.94 0.46 30.11
CA LEU A 51 23.34 -0.81 29.52
C LEU A 51 23.63 -0.67 28.02
N VAL A 52 24.53 -1.51 27.52
CA VAL A 52 24.91 -1.57 26.10
C VAL A 52 24.85 -3.01 25.59
N ALA A 53 24.53 -3.17 24.31
CA ALA A 53 24.50 -4.48 23.66
C ALA A 53 25.87 -4.85 23.07
N ASN A 54 26.20 -6.13 23.12
CA ASN A 54 27.34 -6.70 22.41
C ASN A 54 27.02 -6.88 20.90
N PRO A 55 28.00 -7.27 20.06
CA PRO A 55 27.75 -7.50 18.64
C PRO A 55 26.71 -8.58 18.34
N LYS A 56 26.49 -9.54 19.25
CA LYS A 56 25.45 -10.56 19.13
C LYS A 56 24.05 -10.04 19.49
N GLY A 57 23.93 -8.83 20.03
CA GLY A 57 22.67 -8.24 20.49
C GLY A 57 22.32 -8.57 21.95
N GLU A 58 23.19 -9.28 22.66
CA GLU A 58 22.99 -9.58 24.08
C GLU A 58 23.40 -8.38 24.93
N ILE A 59 22.64 -8.12 25.99
CA ILE A 59 22.92 -7.00 26.89
C ILE A 59 24.12 -7.35 27.79
N ILE A 60 25.11 -6.46 27.82
CA ILE A 60 26.27 -6.61 28.70
C ILE A 60 25.83 -6.25 30.14
N PRO A 61 25.95 -7.16 31.13
CA PRO A 61 25.43 -6.94 32.48
C PRO A 61 26.19 -5.88 33.29
N ARG A 62 27.27 -5.30 32.73
CA ARG A 62 28.03 -4.19 33.30
C ARG A 62 27.63 -2.90 32.60
N PRO A 63 26.90 -1.97 33.26
CA PRO A 63 26.45 -0.72 32.64
C PRO A 63 27.60 0.29 32.56
N ILE A 64 27.38 1.32 31.73
CA ILE A 64 28.14 2.56 31.73
C ILE A 64 27.46 3.51 32.71
N LYS A 65 28.14 3.81 33.83
CA LYS A 65 27.59 4.67 34.88
C LYS A 65 27.77 6.14 34.55
N SER A 66 28.90 6.45 33.91
CA SER A 66 29.26 7.79 33.49
C SER A 66 28.33 8.32 32.38
N ASN A 67 28.26 9.64 32.25
CA ASN A 67 27.57 10.33 31.16
C ASN A 67 28.56 11.12 30.29
N TYR A 68 28.11 11.65 29.15
CA TYR A 68 29.02 12.39 28.25
C TYR A 68 29.53 13.71 28.83
N ARG A 69 28.85 14.28 29.83
CA ARG A 69 29.33 15.47 30.55
C ARG A 69 30.51 15.14 31.48
N GLU A 70 30.47 14.02 32.17
CA GLU A 70 31.53 13.52 33.06
C GLU A 70 32.70 12.91 32.29
N GLY A 71 32.44 12.38 31.10
CA GLY A 71 33.39 11.63 30.29
C GLY A 71 33.33 10.13 30.59
N LEU A 72 33.74 9.32 29.61
CA LEU A 72 33.73 7.86 29.73
C LEU A 72 35.14 7.35 30.02
N SER A 73 35.27 6.36 30.91
CA SER A 73 36.52 5.63 31.06
C SER A 73 36.87 4.84 29.79
N VAL A 74 38.15 4.45 29.63
CA VAL A 74 38.61 3.67 28.46
C VAL A 74 37.78 2.39 28.28
N LEU A 75 37.46 1.70 29.36
CA LEU A 75 36.64 0.49 29.30
C LEU A 75 35.19 0.79 28.90
N GLU A 76 34.57 1.83 29.48
CA GLU A 76 33.20 2.24 29.14
C GLU A 76 33.08 2.68 27.68
N TYR A 77 34.08 3.41 27.18
CA TYR A 77 34.16 3.80 25.77
C TYR A 77 34.32 2.58 24.85
N PHE A 78 35.20 1.64 25.22
CA PHE A 78 35.42 0.41 24.45
C PHE A 78 34.16 -0.45 24.36
N ILE A 79 33.43 -0.67 25.46
CA ILE A 79 32.17 -1.43 25.41
C ILE A 79 31.10 -0.71 24.60
N ALA A 80 31.01 0.63 24.68
CA ALA A 80 30.08 1.42 23.88
C ALA A 80 30.36 1.34 22.36
N SER A 81 31.63 1.18 21.98
CA SER A 81 32.05 1.14 20.57
C SER A 81 31.47 -0.07 19.80
N HIS A 82 31.20 -1.18 20.48
CA HIS A 82 30.65 -2.39 19.87
C HIS A 82 29.25 -2.13 19.30
N GLY A 83 28.36 -1.57 20.11
CA GLY A 83 27.00 -1.21 19.69
C GLY A 83 27.00 -0.13 18.61
N ALA A 84 27.89 0.88 18.72
CA ALA A 84 28.01 1.93 17.74
C ALA A 84 28.46 1.42 16.36
N ARG A 85 29.50 0.57 16.32
CA ARG A 85 30.01 -0.03 15.08
C ARG A 85 28.97 -0.94 14.44
N LYS A 86 28.27 -1.75 15.25
CA LYS A 86 27.16 -2.58 14.77
C LYS A 86 26.07 -1.74 14.13
N GLY A 87 25.60 -0.69 14.81
CA GLY A 87 24.57 0.21 14.29
C GLY A 87 24.96 0.86 12.96
N LEU A 88 26.21 1.32 12.82
CA LEU A 88 26.72 1.89 11.56
C LEU A 88 26.76 0.86 10.43
N ALA A 89 27.24 -0.36 10.72
CA ALA A 89 27.30 -1.43 9.72
C ALA A 89 25.90 -1.87 9.29
N ASP A 90 24.98 -2.06 10.24
CA ASP A 90 23.59 -2.46 9.96
C ASP A 90 22.86 -1.37 9.15
N THR A 91 23.09 -0.09 9.44
CA THR A 91 22.51 1.03 8.66
C THR A 91 22.96 0.97 7.20
N ALA A 92 24.26 0.73 6.96
CA ALA A 92 24.79 0.64 5.61
C ALA A 92 24.26 -0.59 4.84
N LEU A 93 24.19 -1.75 5.48
CA LEU A 93 23.72 -2.98 4.84
C LEU A 93 22.22 -2.96 4.55
N ARG A 94 21.41 -2.54 5.53
CA ARG A 94 19.94 -2.61 5.42
C ARG A 94 19.32 -1.56 4.51
N THR A 95 20.05 -0.48 4.21
CA THR A 95 19.65 0.46 3.15
C THR A 95 19.49 -0.26 1.81
N ALA A 96 20.34 -1.25 1.52
CA ALA A 96 20.22 -2.07 0.32
C ALA A 96 18.96 -2.94 0.34
N ASP A 97 18.60 -3.53 1.49
CA ASP A 97 17.39 -4.36 1.61
C ASP A 97 16.12 -3.55 1.38
N SER A 98 16.05 -2.33 1.94
CA SER A 98 14.91 -1.44 1.71
C SER A 98 14.83 -0.99 0.25
N GLY A 99 15.96 -0.59 -0.35
CA GLY A 99 16.00 -0.21 -1.77
C GLY A 99 15.61 -1.38 -2.69
N TYR A 100 15.99 -2.60 -2.31
CA TYR A 100 15.61 -3.81 -3.02
C TYR A 100 14.10 -4.10 -2.93
N LEU A 101 13.50 -3.92 -1.74
CA LEU A 101 12.05 -4.01 -1.59
C LEU A 101 11.33 -2.96 -2.43
N THR A 102 11.75 -1.69 -2.37
CA THR A 102 11.17 -0.61 -3.18
C THR A 102 11.21 -0.94 -4.67
N ARG A 103 12.35 -1.45 -5.16
CA ARG A 103 12.48 -1.89 -6.55
C ARG A 103 11.44 -2.96 -6.90
N ARG A 104 11.30 -4.02 -6.07
CA ARG A 104 10.32 -5.09 -6.30
C ARG A 104 8.87 -4.58 -6.28
N LEU A 105 8.56 -3.65 -5.38
CA LEU A 105 7.24 -3.02 -5.30
C LEU A 105 6.93 -2.20 -6.56
N VAL A 106 7.90 -1.46 -7.09
CA VAL A 106 7.73 -0.73 -8.36
C VAL A 106 7.54 -1.73 -9.51
N ASP A 107 8.32 -2.80 -9.56
CA ASP A 107 8.23 -3.79 -10.64
C ASP A 107 6.85 -4.47 -10.73
N VAL A 108 6.18 -4.71 -9.61
CA VAL A 108 4.85 -5.33 -9.57
C VAL A 108 3.70 -4.34 -9.79
N SER A 109 3.92 -3.03 -9.59
CA SER A 109 2.82 -2.04 -9.54
C SER A 109 2.93 -0.92 -10.57
N GLN A 110 4.02 -0.83 -11.33
CA GLN A 110 4.24 0.23 -12.33
C GLN A 110 3.14 0.36 -13.39
N ASP A 111 2.39 -0.71 -13.67
CA ASP A 111 1.28 -0.73 -14.63
C ASP A 111 -0.06 -0.26 -14.00
N VAL A 112 -0.09 -0.03 -12.69
CA VAL A 112 -1.27 0.48 -11.97
C VAL A 112 -1.36 2.00 -12.13
N ILE A 113 -2.08 2.40 -13.17
CA ILE A 113 -2.36 3.79 -13.53
C ILE A 113 -3.88 4.02 -13.44
N VAL A 114 -4.29 5.23 -13.06
CA VAL A 114 -5.71 5.60 -13.12
C VAL A 114 -6.13 5.74 -14.58
N ARG A 115 -7.05 4.90 -15.08
CA ARG A 115 -7.45 4.89 -16.51
C ARG A 115 -8.82 5.50 -16.78
N GLU A 116 -9.69 5.47 -15.78
CA GLU A 116 -11.08 5.92 -15.90
C GLU A 116 -11.53 6.61 -14.61
N ASP A 117 -12.62 7.37 -14.68
CA ASP A 117 -13.15 8.09 -13.51
C ASP A 117 -13.83 7.13 -12.54
N ASP A 118 -14.75 6.30 -13.06
CA ASP A 118 -15.58 5.40 -12.27
C ASP A 118 -15.76 4.05 -12.98
N CYS A 119 -15.44 2.96 -12.30
CA CYS A 119 -15.72 1.61 -12.82
C CYS A 119 -17.17 1.14 -12.59
N GLY A 120 -18.01 1.93 -11.90
CA GLY A 120 -19.43 1.64 -11.68
C GLY A 120 -19.73 0.58 -10.61
N THR A 121 -18.72 0.06 -9.92
CA THR A 121 -18.92 -0.95 -8.87
C THR A 121 -19.52 -0.34 -7.60
N ASP A 122 -20.48 -1.04 -7.01
CA ASP A 122 -21.07 -0.78 -5.68
C ASP A 122 -20.33 -1.53 -4.56
N ARG A 123 -19.32 -2.32 -4.94
CA ARG A 123 -18.50 -3.10 -4.01
C ARG A 123 -17.53 -2.20 -3.25
N GLY A 124 -17.45 -2.44 -1.95
CA GLY A 124 -16.59 -1.69 -1.04
C GLY A 124 -16.10 -2.54 0.12
N LEU A 125 -15.26 -1.94 0.95
CA LEU A 125 -14.83 -2.48 2.23
C LEU A 125 -15.61 -1.79 3.33
N VAL A 126 -16.11 -2.56 4.29
CA VAL A 126 -16.67 -2.01 5.53
C VAL A 126 -15.50 -1.78 6.49
N LEU A 127 -15.29 -0.53 6.88
CA LEU A 127 -14.18 -0.12 7.73
C LEU A 127 -14.70 0.66 8.96
N PRO A 128 -14.07 0.47 10.14
CA PRO A 128 -14.46 1.16 11.35
C PRO A 128 -14.06 2.64 11.32
N VAL A 129 -14.99 3.50 11.72
CA VAL A 129 -14.79 4.94 11.93
C VAL A 129 -14.71 5.27 13.42
N ALA A 130 -15.41 4.49 14.25
CA ALA A 130 -15.48 4.74 15.69
C ALA A 130 -15.26 3.48 16.50
N VAL A 131 -14.67 3.65 17.68
CA VAL A 131 -14.60 2.61 18.72
C VAL A 131 -15.34 3.11 19.95
N THR A 132 -16.11 2.22 20.58
CA THR A 132 -16.75 2.52 21.86
C THR A 132 -15.72 2.41 22.97
N GLY A 133 -15.44 3.51 23.65
CA GLY A 133 -14.53 3.55 24.79
C GLY A 133 -15.09 2.84 26.02
N PRO A 134 -14.26 2.56 27.04
CA PRO A 134 -14.70 1.97 28.31
C PRO A 134 -15.72 2.84 29.07
N ASP A 135 -15.76 4.13 28.77
CA ASP A 135 -16.69 5.14 29.27
C ASP A 135 -18.02 5.17 28.51
N GLY A 136 -18.19 4.31 27.49
CA GLY A 136 -19.37 4.28 26.63
C GLY A 136 -19.43 5.41 25.61
N GLN A 137 -18.41 6.28 25.54
CA GLN A 137 -18.33 7.34 24.53
C GLN A 137 -17.67 6.82 23.25
N LEU A 138 -18.20 7.24 22.11
CA LEU A 138 -17.58 6.96 20.82
C LEU A 138 -16.36 7.86 20.61
N ARG A 139 -15.25 7.23 20.26
CA ARG A 139 -14.01 7.91 19.89
C ARG A 139 -13.64 7.52 18.47
N ARG A 140 -12.94 8.42 17.76
CA ARG A 140 -12.33 8.11 16.45
C ARG A 140 -11.49 6.85 16.58
N HIS A 141 -11.64 5.92 15.64
CA HIS A 141 -10.78 4.74 15.57
C HIS A 141 -9.34 5.17 15.26
N ASP A 142 -8.33 4.54 15.89
CA ASP A 142 -6.92 4.96 15.79
C ASP A 142 -6.35 4.96 14.36
N ARG A 143 -7.01 4.25 13.44
CA ARG A 143 -6.63 4.15 12.02
C ARG A 143 -7.54 4.94 11.06
N VAL A 144 -8.46 5.78 11.53
CA VAL A 144 -9.41 6.45 10.60
C VAL A 144 -8.68 7.26 9.52
N GLU A 145 -7.60 7.93 9.89
CA GLU A 145 -6.78 8.80 9.04
C GLU A 145 -6.08 8.03 7.90
N THR A 146 -5.80 6.73 8.11
CA THR A 146 -5.12 5.88 7.13
C THR A 146 -6.05 4.88 6.44
N SER A 147 -7.20 4.59 7.04
CA SER A 147 -8.14 3.59 6.56
C SER A 147 -9.35 4.19 5.85
N VAL A 148 -9.99 5.24 6.37
CA VAL A 148 -11.27 5.78 5.85
C VAL A 148 -11.11 7.15 5.22
N TYR A 149 -10.29 8.02 5.81
CA TYR A 149 -9.99 9.35 5.28
C TYR A 149 -9.48 9.27 3.83
N ALA A 150 -9.77 10.28 3.02
CA ALA A 150 -9.35 10.39 1.61
C ALA A 150 -9.84 9.24 0.71
N ARG A 151 -10.89 8.52 1.10
CA ARG A 151 -11.58 7.51 0.28
C ARG A 151 -12.96 7.98 -0.16
N THR A 152 -13.53 7.27 -1.11
CA THR A 152 -14.88 7.53 -1.62
C THR A 152 -15.89 6.60 -0.97
N LEU A 153 -17.06 7.10 -0.56
CA LEU A 153 -18.16 6.24 -0.07
C LEU A 153 -18.70 5.34 -1.17
N ALA A 154 -18.99 4.07 -0.83
CA ALA A 154 -19.60 3.11 -1.75
C ALA A 154 -21.12 3.11 -1.67
N THR A 155 -21.68 3.44 -0.50
CA THR A 155 -23.12 3.52 -0.23
C THR A 155 -23.40 4.74 0.63
N ASP A 156 -24.64 5.23 0.58
CA ASP A 156 -25.10 6.31 1.45
C ASP A 156 -24.91 5.93 2.92
N VAL A 157 -24.44 6.88 3.72
CA VAL A 157 -24.30 6.70 5.16
C VAL A 157 -25.54 7.25 5.83
N VAL A 158 -26.32 6.36 6.45
CA VAL A 158 -27.60 6.69 7.08
C VAL A 158 -27.44 6.61 8.59
N ALA A 159 -27.90 7.64 9.29
CA ALA A 159 -27.96 7.66 10.75
C ALA A 159 -29.03 6.68 11.29
N PRO A 160 -28.97 6.29 12.57
CA PRO A 160 -29.97 5.40 13.17
C PRO A 160 -31.41 5.92 13.11
N ASP A 161 -31.60 7.24 12.95
CA ASP A 161 -32.89 7.91 12.82
C ASP A 161 -33.42 7.97 11.36
N GLY A 162 -32.65 7.44 10.40
CA GLY A 162 -32.98 7.44 8.97
C GLY A 162 -32.48 8.66 8.19
N THR A 163 -31.78 9.60 8.83
CA THR A 163 -31.22 10.78 8.14
C THR A 163 -29.99 10.39 7.32
N VAL A 164 -29.93 10.78 6.05
CA VAL A 164 -28.73 10.59 5.20
C VAL A 164 -27.66 11.60 5.64
N LEU A 165 -26.53 11.11 6.11
CA LEU A 165 -25.40 11.91 6.58
C LEU A 165 -24.44 12.26 5.45
N ALA A 166 -24.25 11.37 4.48
CA ALA A 166 -23.40 11.56 3.30
C ALA A 166 -23.84 10.61 2.18
N GLU A 167 -23.75 11.07 0.94
CA GLU A 167 -24.17 10.30 -0.24
C GLU A 167 -23.05 9.39 -0.78
N ALA A 168 -23.43 8.33 -1.48
CA ALA A 168 -22.50 7.45 -2.19
C ALA A 168 -21.72 8.24 -3.24
N GLY A 169 -20.40 8.02 -3.31
CA GLY A 169 -19.53 8.77 -4.21
C GLY A 169 -18.90 10.02 -3.60
N GLU A 170 -19.30 10.43 -2.40
CA GLU A 170 -18.64 11.54 -1.70
C GLU A 170 -17.24 11.14 -1.20
N ASP A 171 -16.36 12.13 -1.18
CA ASP A 171 -14.97 12.02 -0.73
C ASP A 171 -14.86 12.29 0.78
N VAL A 172 -14.45 11.26 1.52
CA VAL A 172 -14.45 11.23 2.97
C VAL A 172 -13.31 12.06 3.53
N GLY A 173 -13.64 13.22 4.11
CA GLY A 173 -12.74 14.04 4.91
C GLY A 173 -13.22 14.20 6.35
N ASP A 174 -12.56 15.07 7.12
CA ASP A 174 -12.89 15.31 8.53
C ASP A 174 -14.36 15.70 8.76
N VAL A 175 -14.94 16.49 7.85
CA VAL A 175 -16.34 16.95 7.95
C VAL A 175 -17.32 15.77 7.95
N ILE A 176 -17.11 14.79 7.07
CA ILE A 176 -17.97 13.61 6.99
C ILE A 176 -17.70 12.70 8.19
N ILE A 177 -16.43 12.49 8.55
CA ILE A 177 -16.03 11.67 9.70
C ILE A 177 -16.67 12.19 10.99
N ASP A 178 -16.59 13.51 11.26
CA ASP A 178 -17.19 14.12 12.45
C ASP A 178 -18.71 14.01 12.47
N ARG A 179 -19.36 14.17 11.30
CA ARG A 179 -20.81 14.00 11.16
C ARG A 179 -21.25 12.57 11.47
N VAL A 180 -20.53 11.59 10.94
CA VAL A 180 -20.77 10.15 11.14
C VAL A 180 -20.57 9.77 12.63
N LEU A 181 -19.52 10.31 13.26
CA LEU A 181 -19.25 10.10 14.68
C LEU A 181 -20.32 10.73 15.59
N ALA A 182 -20.73 11.97 15.30
CA ALA A 182 -21.77 12.66 16.07
C ALA A 182 -23.13 11.93 15.99
N ALA A 183 -23.41 11.28 14.86
CA ALA A 183 -24.62 10.48 14.66
C ALA A 183 -24.54 9.06 15.25
N GLY A 184 -23.39 8.67 15.82
CA GLY A 184 -23.22 7.37 16.46
C GLY A 184 -22.95 6.19 15.51
N VAL A 185 -22.55 6.46 14.27
CA VAL A 185 -22.25 5.41 13.28
C VAL A 185 -20.82 4.92 13.49
N THR A 186 -20.65 3.60 13.65
CA THR A 186 -19.35 2.99 13.98
C THR A 186 -18.56 2.54 12.77
N GLU A 187 -19.21 2.25 11.65
CA GLU A 187 -18.60 1.69 10.45
C GLU A 187 -19.17 2.32 9.18
N VAL A 188 -18.36 2.43 8.14
CA VAL A 188 -18.78 2.93 6.82
C VAL A 188 -18.26 2.03 5.70
N LYS A 189 -19.03 1.94 4.62
CA LYS A 189 -18.63 1.18 3.43
C LYS A 189 -17.95 2.12 2.42
N VAL A 190 -16.65 1.94 2.23
CA VAL A 190 -15.83 2.74 1.31
C VAL A 190 -15.43 1.95 0.07
N ARG A 191 -15.23 2.65 -1.04
CA ARG A 191 -14.61 2.06 -2.23
C ARG A 191 -13.13 1.80 -1.97
N SER A 192 -12.60 0.79 -2.65
CA SER A 192 -11.22 0.36 -2.53
C SER A 192 -10.68 -0.07 -3.88
N VAL A 193 -9.37 0.06 -4.05
CA VAL A 193 -8.67 -0.48 -5.22
C VAL A 193 -8.87 -2.00 -5.29
N LEU A 194 -8.99 -2.69 -4.16
CA LEU A 194 -9.25 -4.12 -4.09
C LEU A 194 -10.62 -4.53 -4.66
N THR A 195 -11.62 -3.64 -4.71
CA THR A 195 -12.95 -3.91 -5.26
C THR A 195 -13.13 -3.37 -6.69
N CYS A 196 -12.11 -2.69 -7.22
CA CYS A 196 -12.20 -2.03 -8.52
C CYS A 196 -12.35 -3.04 -9.67
N GLU A 197 -13.36 -2.82 -10.50
CA GLU A 197 -13.66 -3.63 -11.71
C GLU A 197 -13.01 -3.07 -12.98
N SER A 198 -12.18 -2.04 -12.85
CA SER A 198 -11.43 -1.51 -13.99
C SER A 198 -10.52 -2.58 -14.58
N ARG A 199 -10.59 -2.74 -15.90
CA ARG A 199 -9.85 -3.78 -16.65
C ARG A 199 -8.35 -3.53 -16.67
N VAL A 200 -7.96 -2.27 -16.85
CA VAL A 200 -6.55 -1.85 -16.92
C VAL A 200 -6.33 -0.82 -15.84
N GLY A 201 -5.44 -1.11 -14.88
CA GLY A 201 -5.14 -0.20 -13.79
C GLY A 201 -6.30 -0.05 -12.79
N THR A 202 -6.69 1.17 -12.47
CA THR A 202 -7.76 1.46 -11.51
C THR A 202 -8.61 2.65 -11.96
N CYS A 203 -9.82 2.77 -11.41
CA CYS A 203 -10.61 4.00 -11.54
C CYS A 203 -10.28 5.01 -10.43
N ALA A 204 -10.57 6.29 -10.69
CA ALA A 204 -10.31 7.38 -9.76
C ALA A 204 -11.13 7.22 -8.48
N LYS A 205 -12.43 6.92 -8.57
CA LYS A 205 -13.30 6.79 -7.39
C LYS A 205 -12.95 5.61 -6.47
N CYS A 206 -12.41 4.51 -6.98
CA CYS A 206 -11.93 3.39 -6.14
C CYS A 206 -10.62 3.70 -5.42
N TYR A 207 -9.77 4.57 -5.98
CA TYR A 207 -8.55 5.03 -5.33
C TYR A 207 -8.81 6.19 -4.34
N GLY A 208 -9.76 7.06 -4.70
CA GLY A 208 -10.15 8.23 -3.93
C GLY A 208 -9.22 9.42 -4.17
N ARG A 209 -9.06 10.25 -3.13
CA ARG A 209 -8.28 11.48 -3.16
C ARG A 209 -6.78 11.20 -3.27
N SER A 210 -6.08 12.01 -4.08
CA SER A 210 -4.62 12.07 -4.07
C SER A 210 -4.15 12.83 -2.84
N LEU A 211 -3.32 12.18 -2.01
CA LEU A 211 -2.84 12.74 -0.75
C LEU A 211 -1.89 13.93 -0.95
N ALA A 212 -1.33 14.08 -2.15
CA ALA A 212 -0.45 15.20 -2.50
C ALA A 212 -1.24 16.47 -2.87
N THR A 213 -2.33 16.34 -3.62
CA THR A 213 -3.11 17.50 -4.12
C THR A 213 -4.31 17.83 -3.23
N GLY A 214 -4.76 16.88 -2.42
CA GLY A 214 -5.98 17.01 -1.62
C GLY A 214 -7.27 16.95 -2.45
N LYS A 215 -7.19 16.60 -3.73
CA LYS A 215 -8.33 16.46 -4.66
C LYS A 215 -8.48 15.02 -5.12
N LEU A 216 -9.60 14.69 -5.76
CA LEU A 216 -9.76 13.41 -6.44
C LEU A 216 -8.57 13.17 -7.39
N VAL A 217 -8.08 11.94 -7.42
CA VAL A 217 -6.93 11.56 -8.24
C VAL A 217 -7.20 11.80 -9.73
N ASP A 218 -6.21 12.31 -10.46
CA ASP A 218 -6.37 12.59 -11.88
C ASP A 218 -6.24 11.33 -12.73
N ILE A 219 -6.94 11.31 -13.87
CA ILE A 219 -6.79 10.26 -14.86
C ILE A 219 -5.37 10.33 -15.43
N GLY A 220 -4.66 9.21 -15.40
CA GLY A 220 -3.26 9.09 -15.78
C GLY A 220 -2.27 9.12 -14.63
N GLU A 221 -2.69 9.37 -13.40
CA GLU A 221 -1.78 9.33 -12.25
C GLU A 221 -1.25 7.90 -12.02
N ALA A 222 0.08 7.77 -11.91
CA ALA A 222 0.77 6.49 -11.73
C ALA A 222 0.76 6.06 -10.25
N VAL A 223 -0.43 5.76 -9.74
CA VAL A 223 -0.66 5.43 -8.32
C VAL A 223 0.10 4.21 -7.82
N GLY A 224 0.47 3.29 -8.70
CA GLY A 224 1.33 2.14 -8.37
C GLY A 224 2.74 2.55 -7.95
N ILE A 225 3.38 3.44 -8.70
CA ILE A 225 4.71 3.96 -8.34
C ILE A 225 4.65 4.72 -7.01
N ILE A 226 3.62 5.56 -6.83
CA ILE A 226 3.41 6.32 -5.60
C ILE A 226 3.24 5.37 -4.41
N ALA A 227 2.45 4.30 -4.58
CA ALA A 227 2.28 3.28 -3.55
C ALA A 227 3.60 2.56 -3.21
N ALA A 228 4.35 2.14 -4.21
CA ALA A 228 5.63 1.46 -4.03
C ALA A 228 6.66 2.34 -3.29
N GLN A 229 6.73 3.63 -3.62
CA GLN A 229 7.60 4.59 -2.96
C GLN A 229 7.15 4.88 -1.53
N SER A 230 5.84 5.07 -1.31
CA SER A 230 5.27 5.36 0.02
C SER A 230 5.47 4.20 1.01
N ILE A 231 5.55 2.96 0.52
CA ILE A 231 5.88 1.78 1.31
C ILE A 231 7.40 1.62 1.46
N GLY A 232 8.13 1.83 0.36
CA GLY A 232 9.56 1.55 0.26
C GLY A 232 10.47 2.55 0.98
N GLU A 233 10.19 3.85 0.89
CA GLU A 233 10.99 4.90 1.55
C GLU A 233 11.01 4.73 3.08
N PRO A 234 9.86 4.58 3.77
CA PRO A 234 9.87 4.35 5.22
C PRO A 234 10.41 2.97 5.62
N GLY A 235 10.56 2.03 4.67
CA GLY A 235 11.24 0.75 4.90
C GLY A 235 12.67 0.89 5.43
N THR A 236 13.35 2.00 5.07
CA THR A 236 14.66 2.35 5.64
C THR A 236 14.54 2.68 7.14
N GLN A 237 13.44 3.29 7.56
CA GLN A 237 13.19 3.56 8.97
C GLN A 237 12.83 2.29 9.75
N LEU A 238 12.05 1.38 9.15
CA LEU A 238 11.74 0.06 9.73
C LEU A 238 12.99 -0.78 9.99
N THR A 239 14.04 -0.59 9.20
CA THR A 239 15.29 -1.32 9.38
C THR A 239 16.20 -0.74 10.45
N MET A 240 16.08 0.58 10.71
CA MET A 240 16.92 1.34 11.63
C MET A 240 16.31 1.49 13.05
N ARG A 241 14.99 1.68 13.17
CA ARG A 241 14.32 1.97 14.46
C ARG A 241 14.22 0.78 15.41
N THR A 242 14.18 -0.46 14.89
CA THR A 242 14.05 -1.69 15.70
C THR A 242 15.16 -1.86 16.76
N PHE A 243 16.26 -1.10 16.70
CA PHE A 243 17.41 -1.26 17.60
C PHE A 243 17.69 -0.07 18.52
N HIS A 244 16.96 1.05 18.38
CA HIS A 244 17.07 2.13 19.36
C HIS A 244 16.38 1.78 20.70
N THR A 245 15.51 0.77 20.71
CA THR A 245 14.92 0.10 21.88
C THR A 245 15.77 -1.06 22.41
N GLY A 246 17.09 -0.98 22.28
CA GLY A 246 18.05 -1.99 22.77
C GLY A 246 18.14 -2.08 24.31
N GLY A 247 17.06 -2.48 24.99
CA GLY A 247 17.04 -2.56 26.45
C GLY A 247 16.10 -3.57 27.09
N VAL A 248 14.99 -3.95 26.45
CA VAL A 248 14.03 -4.93 27.00
C VAL A 248 13.47 -5.77 25.85
N ALA A 249 14.18 -6.82 25.47
CA ALA A 249 13.73 -7.71 24.41
C ALA A 249 12.84 -8.81 24.99
N SER A 250 11.51 -8.63 24.92
CA SER A 250 10.58 -9.75 24.88
C SER A 250 10.83 -10.52 23.58
N ALA A 251 10.86 -11.85 23.62
CA ALA A 251 11.08 -12.70 22.43
C ALA A 251 10.01 -12.50 21.33
N GLU A 252 8.90 -11.82 21.64
CA GLU A 252 7.83 -11.42 20.70
C GLU A 252 8.24 -10.26 19.77
N ASP A 253 9.20 -9.40 20.15
CA ASP A 253 9.59 -8.20 19.37
C ASP A 253 10.54 -8.48 18.19
N ILE A 254 11.17 -9.65 18.17
CA ILE A 254 12.31 -9.93 17.25
C ILE A 254 11.86 -10.13 15.79
N THR A 255 10.56 -10.30 15.51
CA THR A 255 10.04 -10.45 14.13
C THR A 255 9.33 -9.22 13.58
N GLN A 256 9.43 -8.07 14.24
CA GLN A 256 8.85 -6.81 13.79
C GLN A 256 9.81 -6.07 12.82
N GLY A 257 9.26 -5.39 11.81
CA GLY A 257 10.01 -4.59 10.84
C GLY A 257 10.09 -5.17 9.42
N LEU A 258 11.10 -4.74 8.65
CA LEU A 258 11.20 -5.02 7.20
C LEU A 258 11.14 -6.52 6.81
N PRO A 259 11.76 -7.47 7.54
CA PRO A 259 11.67 -8.89 7.20
C PRO A 259 10.23 -9.43 7.21
N ARG A 260 9.37 -8.93 8.10
CA ARG A 260 7.94 -9.31 8.14
C ARG A 260 7.19 -8.76 6.94
N VAL A 261 7.42 -7.49 6.61
CA VAL A 261 6.84 -6.87 5.40
C VAL A 261 7.25 -7.63 4.14
N GLN A 262 8.51 -8.04 4.04
CA GLN A 262 9.00 -8.87 2.93
C GLN A 262 8.37 -10.27 2.92
N GLU A 263 8.21 -10.91 4.08
CA GLU A 263 7.55 -12.21 4.21
C GLU A 263 6.10 -12.16 3.71
N LEU A 264 5.37 -11.10 4.07
CA LEU A 264 3.98 -10.86 3.66
C LEU A 264 3.87 -10.60 2.15
N PHE A 265 4.65 -9.66 1.60
CA PHE A 265 4.61 -9.35 0.16
C PHE A 265 5.15 -10.47 -0.73
N GLU A 266 5.99 -11.36 -0.22
CA GLU A 266 6.41 -12.56 -0.94
C GLU A 266 5.45 -13.75 -0.73
N ALA A 267 4.35 -13.57 0.00
CA ALA A 267 3.38 -14.61 0.35
C ALA A 267 4.05 -15.90 0.86
N ARG A 268 5.06 -15.73 1.72
CA ARG A 268 5.80 -16.84 2.34
C ARG A 268 5.03 -17.37 3.55
N THR A 269 5.06 -18.68 3.75
CA THR A 269 4.47 -19.29 4.95
C THR A 269 5.29 -18.87 6.17
N PRO A 270 4.66 -18.26 7.20
CA PRO A 270 5.36 -17.73 8.35
C PRO A 270 5.97 -18.84 9.21
N LYS A 271 7.10 -18.54 9.86
CA LYS A 271 7.66 -19.42 10.89
C LYS A 271 6.77 -19.34 12.15
N GLY A 272 6.36 -20.50 12.67
CA GLY A 272 5.42 -20.55 13.79
C GLY A 272 3.99 -20.20 13.37
N GLU A 273 3.55 -20.78 12.25
CA GLU A 273 2.18 -20.60 11.76
C GLU A 273 1.14 -21.00 12.81
N ALA A 274 0.12 -20.17 12.95
CA ALA A 274 -1.06 -20.47 13.75
C ALA A 274 -2.16 -21.06 12.84
N PRO A 275 -2.66 -22.27 13.12
CA PRO A 275 -3.82 -22.78 12.40
C PRO A 275 -5.06 -21.94 12.67
N ILE A 276 -5.89 -21.81 11.63
CA ILE A 276 -7.23 -21.22 11.67
C ILE A 276 -8.25 -22.33 11.41
N ALA A 277 -9.43 -22.21 12.02
CA ALA A 277 -10.51 -23.19 11.87
C ALA A 277 -11.02 -23.24 10.41
N GLU A 278 -11.12 -24.44 9.84
CA GLU A 278 -11.62 -24.63 8.47
C GLU A 278 -13.16 -24.69 8.41
N TYR A 279 -13.80 -25.11 9.50
CA TYR A 279 -15.25 -25.25 9.62
C TYR A 279 -15.72 -24.62 10.94
N SER A 280 -16.99 -24.25 11.03
CA SER A 280 -17.61 -23.91 12.31
C SER A 280 -17.92 -25.21 13.07
N GLY A 281 -17.59 -25.24 14.35
CA GLY A 281 -17.71 -26.47 15.13
C GLY A 281 -17.17 -26.35 16.55
N ARG A 282 -17.14 -27.46 17.28
CA ARG A 282 -16.58 -27.52 18.64
C ARG A 282 -15.16 -28.03 18.61
N VAL A 283 -14.28 -27.35 19.37
CA VAL A 283 -12.89 -27.78 19.53
C VAL A 283 -12.71 -28.63 20.78
N THR A 284 -12.01 -29.75 20.63
CA THR A 284 -11.57 -30.61 21.73
C THR A 284 -10.04 -30.60 21.77
N ILE A 285 -9.46 -30.39 22.95
CA ILE A 285 -8.01 -30.31 23.12
C ILE A 285 -7.48 -31.63 23.69
N ASP A 286 -6.72 -32.36 22.88
CA ASP A 286 -6.02 -33.57 23.30
C ASP A 286 -4.55 -33.27 23.60
N ASP A 287 -4.14 -33.49 24.85
CA ASP A 287 -2.77 -33.28 25.35
C ASP A 287 -2.05 -34.59 25.72
N SER A 288 -2.60 -35.75 25.33
CA SER A 288 -2.08 -37.07 25.71
C SER A 288 -0.77 -37.45 25.01
N GLU A 289 -0.57 -36.99 23.77
CA GLU A 289 0.61 -37.31 22.96
C GLU A 289 1.79 -36.33 23.14
N ARG A 290 2.91 -36.59 22.45
CA ARG A 290 4.10 -35.73 22.41
C ARG A 290 3.81 -34.34 21.83
N LEU A 291 2.85 -34.25 20.92
CA LEU A 291 2.31 -33.01 20.35
C LEU A 291 0.88 -32.84 20.87
N ARG A 292 0.48 -31.60 21.18
CA ARG A 292 -0.91 -31.30 21.53
C ARG A 292 -1.72 -31.26 20.23
N ARG A 293 -2.92 -31.83 20.21
CA ARG A 293 -3.83 -31.78 19.06
C ARG A 293 -5.07 -30.98 19.43
N ILE A 294 -5.47 -30.07 18.54
CA ILE A 294 -6.81 -29.47 18.60
C ILE A 294 -7.65 -30.21 17.57
N VAL A 295 -8.68 -30.91 18.02
CA VAL A 295 -9.62 -31.63 17.15
C VAL A 295 -10.86 -30.75 17.00
N LEU A 296 -11.15 -30.33 15.78
CA LEU A 296 -12.36 -29.59 15.44
C LEU A 296 -13.40 -30.59 14.92
N THR A 297 -14.53 -30.69 15.62
CA THR A 297 -15.71 -31.45 15.19
C THR A 297 -16.68 -30.49 14.53
N PRO A 298 -16.89 -30.55 13.19
CA PRO A 298 -17.79 -29.65 12.48
C PRO A 298 -19.26 -29.82 12.88
N ASP A 299 -20.03 -28.73 12.85
CA ASP A 299 -21.47 -28.78 13.18
C ASP A 299 -22.33 -29.47 12.10
N ASP A 300 -21.81 -29.53 10.86
CA ASP A 300 -22.48 -30.17 9.72
C ASP A 300 -22.37 -31.71 9.74
N GLY A 301 -21.71 -32.27 10.76
CA GLY A 301 -21.48 -33.70 10.89
C GLY A 301 -20.38 -34.24 9.96
N GLY A 302 -19.54 -33.35 9.41
CA GLY A 302 -18.36 -33.72 8.65
C GLY A 302 -17.28 -34.45 9.47
N GLU A 303 -16.21 -34.85 8.80
CA GLU A 303 -15.08 -35.53 9.45
C GLU A 303 -14.35 -34.60 10.42
N GLU A 304 -13.89 -35.15 11.55
CA GLU A 304 -13.10 -34.40 12.53
C GLU A 304 -11.73 -34.01 11.98
N ILE A 305 -11.34 -32.75 12.20
CA ILE A 305 -10.08 -32.20 11.68
C ILE A 305 -9.13 -31.98 12.84
N ALA A 306 -7.99 -32.67 12.82
CA ALA A 306 -6.97 -32.55 13.85
C ALA A 306 -5.84 -31.58 13.43
N TYR A 307 -5.61 -30.56 14.25
CA TYR A 307 -4.50 -29.61 14.12
C TYR A 307 -3.38 -29.95 15.11
N PRO A 308 -2.24 -30.51 14.66
CA PRO A 308 -1.10 -30.76 15.54
C PRO A 308 -0.38 -29.45 15.87
N ILE A 309 -0.23 -29.17 17.15
CA ILE A 309 0.42 -27.96 17.68
C ILE A 309 1.47 -28.29 18.74
N SER A 310 2.44 -27.40 18.90
CA SER A 310 3.46 -27.51 19.94
C SER A 310 2.84 -27.26 21.32
N LYS A 311 3.22 -28.03 22.34
CA LYS A 311 2.79 -27.80 23.73
C LYS A 311 3.24 -26.44 24.29
N ARG A 312 4.22 -25.80 23.65
CA ARG A 312 4.70 -24.45 24.02
C ARG A 312 3.82 -23.33 23.46
N SER A 313 2.98 -23.63 22.47
CA SER A 313 2.10 -22.62 21.85
C SER A 313 1.00 -22.24 22.83
N ARG A 314 0.78 -20.93 23.01
CA ARG A 314 -0.32 -20.41 23.81
C ARG A 314 -1.63 -20.59 23.04
N LEU A 315 -2.60 -21.27 23.65
CA LEU A 315 -3.93 -21.45 23.07
C LEU A 315 -4.73 -20.15 23.16
N LEU A 316 -5.52 -19.86 22.13
CA LEU A 316 -6.52 -18.78 22.15
C LEU A 316 -7.93 -19.32 22.42
N VAL A 317 -8.12 -20.63 22.28
CA VAL A 317 -9.39 -21.33 22.46
C VAL A 317 -9.37 -22.23 23.70
N GLN A 318 -10.56 -22.47 24.26
CA GLN A 318 -10.79 -23.35 25.39
C GLN A 318 -11.35 -24.70 24.94
N ASP A 319 -11.21 -25.72 25.78
CA ASP A 319 -11.75 -27.05 25.51
C ASP A 319 -13.29 -27.02 25.51
N GLY A 320 -13.92 -27.61 24.49
CA GLY A 320 -15.36 -27.58 24.27
C GLY A 320 -15.91 -26.25 23.71
N GLN A 321 -15.06 -25.27 23.44
CA GLN A 321 -15.46 -23.99 22.85
C GLN A 321 -15.99 -24.18 21.43
N HIS A 322 -17.04 -23.44 21.09
CA HIS A 322 -17.52 -23.35 19.71
C HIS A 322 -16.75 -22.24 18.98
N VAL A 323 -16.20 -22.56 17.81
CA VAL A 323 -15.41 -21.64 16.98
C VAL A 323 -16.06 -21.50 15.60
N GLU A 324 -15.94 -20.30 15.03
CA GLU A 324 -16.38 -20.01 13.67
C GLU A 324 -15.25 -20.24 12.65
N VAL A 325 -15.61 -20.41 11.38
CA VAL A 325 -14.65 -20.48 10.26
C VAL A 325 -13.65 -19.31 10.32
N GLY A 326 -12.36 -19.60 10.22
CA GLY A 326 -11.29 -18.62 10.24
C GLY A 326 -10.80 -18.22 11.63
N THR A 327 -11.41 -18.72 12.71
CA THR A 327 -10.96 -18.44 14.08
C THR A 327 -9.54 -18.97 14.29
N GLN A 328 -8.64 -18.11 14.76
CA GLN A 328 -7.26 -18.49 15.08
C GLN A 328 -7.22 -19.28 16.39
N LEU A 329 -6.62 -20.48 16.34
CA LEU A 329 -6.67 -21.42 17.45
C LEU A 329 -5.56 -21.20 18.49
N VAL A 330 -4.40 -20.70 18.05
CA VAL A 330 -3.20 -20.48 18.87
C VAL A 330 -2.59 -19.12 18.59
N GLN A 331 -1.89 -18.54 19.57
CA GLN A 331 -1.12 -17.32 19.37
C GLN A 331 -0.01 -17.58 18.35
N GLY A 332 0.08 -16.75 17.31
CA GLY A 332 1.05 -16.89 16.23
C GLY A 332 0.62 -16.14 14.97
N LYS A 333 1.32 -16.41 13.87
CA LYS A 333 1.09 -15.75 12.59
C LYS A 333 0.21 -16.61 11.69
N VAL A 334 -0.82 -16.03 11.09
CA VAL A 334 -1.67 -16.75 10.14
C VAL A 334 -1.01 -16.76 8.75
N ASP A 335 -1.10 -17.88 8.03
CA ASP A 335 -0.66 -17.94 6.63
C ASP A 335 -1.74 -17.35 5.70
N PRO A 336 -1.45 -16.27 4.94
CA PRO A 336 -2.39 -15.67 3.99
C PRO A 336 -2.94 -16.65 2.95
N LYS A 337 -2.21 -17.72 2.61
CA LYS A 337 -2.70 -18.76 1.68
C LYS A 337 -3.81 -19.60 2.30
N LYS A 338 -3.75 -19.87 3.61
CA LYS A 338 -4.83 -20.54 4.34
C LYS A 338 -6.05 -19.62 4.43
N VAL A 339 -5.84 -18.33 4.71
CA VAL A 339 -6.91 -17.33 4.69
C VAL A 339 -7.59 -17.29 3.32
N LEU A 340 -6.84 -17.30 2.22
CA LEU A 340 -7.40 -17.33 0.87
C LEU A 340 -8.26 -18.58 0.63
N ARG A 341 -7.76 -19.75 1.03
CA ARG A 341 -8.45 -21.02 0.82
C ARG A 341 -9.74 -21.13 1.63
N ILE A 342 -9.74 -20.61 2.86
CA ILE A 342 -10.81 -20.81 3.85
C ILE A 342 -11.83 -19.67 3.81
N LEU A 343 -11.37 -18.42 3.82
CA LEU A 343 -12.21 -17.21 3.89
C LEU A 343 -12.35 -16.48 2.54
N GLY A 344 -11.61 -16.91 1.52
CA GLY A 344 -11.68 -16.34 0.18
C GLY A 344 -10.77 -15.13 -0.05
N PRO A 345 -10.78 -14.59 -1.28
CA PRO A 345 -9.80 -13.58 -1.72
C PRO A 345 -9.94 -12.25 -0.97
N ARG A 346 -11.17 -11.82 -0.67
CA ARG A 346 -11.42 -10.55 0.01
C ARG A 346 -10.82 -10.54 1.42
N ALA A 347 -11.05 -11.61 2.18
CA ALA A 347 -10.50 -11.77 3.52
C ALA A 347 -8.98 -11.85 3.51
N ALA A 348 -8.40 -12.58 2.55
CA ALA A 348 -6.93 -12.66 2.39
C ALA A 348 -6.31 -11.29 2.07
N GLN A 349 -6.94 -10.50 1.20
CA GLN A 349 -6.46 -9.14 0.89
C GLN A 349 -6.53 -8.23 2.13
N LYS A 350 -7.64 -8.24 2.86
CA LYS A 350 -7.80 -7.45 4.08
C LYS A 350 -6.77 -7.86 5.14
N HIS A 351 -6.58 -9.17 5.34
CA HIS A 351 -5.58 -9.69 6.26
C HIS A 351 -4.16 -9.23 5.90
N LEU A 352 -3.78 -9.25 4.61
CA LEU A 352 -2.47 -8.73 4.17
C LEU A 352 -2.33 -7.23 4.43
N VAL A 353 -3.37 -6.43 4.17
CA VAL A 353 -3.34 -4.99 4.44
C VAL A 353 -3.18 -4.72 5.93
N ASP A 354 -3.96 -5.41 6.78
CA ASP A 354 -3.91 -5.24 8.23
C ASP A 354 -2.55 -5.64 8.81
N GLU A 355 -1.98 -6.77 8.40
CA GLU A 355 -0.66 -7.25 8.87
C GLU A 355 0.50 -6.35 8.43
N VAL A 356 0.46 -5.84 7.19
CA VAL A 356 1.48 -4.88 6.72
C VAL A 356 1.33 -3.57 7.48
N GLN A 357 0.10 -3.07 7.66
CA GLN A 357 -0.14 -1.83 8.39
C GLN A 357 0.36 -1.94 9.83
N GLU A 358 0.10 -3.06 10.52
CA GLU A 358 0.59 -3.31 11.87
C GLU A 358 2.13 -3.33 11.95
N ALA A 359 2.80 -3.88 10.93
CA ALA A 359 4.25 -3.87 10.85
C ALA A 359 4.83 -2.45 10.69
N TYR A 360 4.11 -1.52 10.08
CA TYR A 360 4.51 -0.11 9.96
C TYR A 360 4.12 0.72 11.19
N SER A 361 2.89 0.57 11.69
CA SER A 361 2.37 1.34 12.82
C SER A 361 3.08 1.00 14.13
N SER A 362 3.46 -0.27 14.34
CA SER A 362 4.30 -0.69 15.48
C SER A 362 5.66 0.02 15.54
N GLN A 363 6.13 0.58 14.42
CA GLN A 363 7.37 1.36 14.34
C GLN A 363 7.12 2.88 14.29
N GLY A 364 5.87 3.31 14.51
CA GLY A 364 5.44 4.70 14.46
C GLY A 364 5.59 5.32 13.07
N VAL A 365 5.27 4.55 12.03
CA VAL A 365 5.20 5.01 10.65
C VAL A 365 3.77 4.82 10.16
N ASP A 366 3.11 5.93 9.84
CA ASP A 366 1.77 5.90 9.29
C ASP A 366 1.83 5.88 7.76
N ILE A 367 1.20 4.86 7.18
CA ILE A 367 1.01 4.73 5.73
C ILE A 367 -0.48 4.59 5.49
N HIS A 368 -0.98 5.20 4.42
CA HIS A 368 -2.37 5.03 4.03
C HIS A 368 -2.60 3.66 3.40
N ASP A 369 -3.62 2.94 3.87
CA ASP A 369 -3.98 1.59 3.45
C ASP A 369 -4.12 1.45 1.92
N LYS A 370 -4.55 2.50 1.20
CA LYS A 370 -4.72 2.50 -0.26
C LYS A 370 -3.45 2.11 -1.01
N HIS A 371 -2.27 2.45 -0.49
CA HIS A 371 -0.99 2.07 -1.10
C HIS A 371 -0.73 0.57 -0.96
N ILE A 372 -1.01 0.00 0.20
CA ILE A 372 -0.86 -1.44 0.44
C ILE A 372 -1.89 -2.21 -0.41
N GLU A 373 -3.13 -1.70 -0.49
CA GLU A 373 -4.18 -2.26 -1.33
C GLU A 373 -3.79 -2.35 -2.81
N VAL A 374 -3.10 -1.33 -3.35
CA VAL A 374 -2.59 -1.35 -4.73
C VAL A 374 -1.65 -2.53 -4.96
N ILE A 375 -0.73 -2.79 -4.02
CA ILE A 375 0.22 -3.92 -4.11
C ILE A 375 -0.51 -5.26 -3.94
N VAL A 376 -1.37 -5.36 -2.93
CA VAL A 376 -2.13 -6.57 -2.61
C VAL A 376 -3.09 -6.96 -3.75
N ARG A 377 -3.64 -5.98 -4.48
CA ARG A 377 -4.43 -6.25 -5.70
C ARG A 377 -3.59 -6.97 -6.75
N GLN A 378 -2.33 -6.58 -6.94
CA GLN A 378 -1.45 -7.21 -7.92
C GLN A 378 -1.03 -8.64 -7.51
N MET A 379 -0.91 -8.90 -6.21
CA MET A 379 -0.61 -10.24 -5.68
C MET A 379 -1.72 -11.28 -5.96
N LEU A 380 -2.97 -10.84 -6.15
CA LEU A 380 -4.16 -11.68 -6.38
C LEU A 380 -4.81 -11.46 -7.76
N ARG A 381 -4.03 -10.97 -8.74
CA ARG A 381 -4.52 -10.66 -10.11
C ARG A 381 -4.77 -11.92 -10.96
N ARG A 382 -4.27 -13.10 -10.58
CA ARG A 382 -4.35 -14.33 -11.40
C ARG A 382 -5.19 -15.44 -10.78
N VAL A 383 -5.74 -16.27 -11.66
CA VAL A 383 -6.57 -17.44 -11.36
C VAL A 383 -5.92 -18.65 -12.04
N THR A 384 -5.73 -19.73 -11.30
CA THR A 384 -5.35 -21.01 -11.88
C THR A 384 -6.61 -21.70 -12.39
N VAL A 385 -6.66 -21.98 -13.69
CA VAL A 385 -7.77 -22.71 -14.33
C VAL A 385 -7.68 -24.18 -13.92
N LEU A 386 -8.76 -24.72 -13.36
CA LEU A 386 -8.86 -26.13 -12.95
C LEU A 386 -9.50 -26.96 -14.07
N ASP A 387 -10.62 -26.47 -14.59
CA ASP A 387 -11.35 -27.05 -15.71
C ASP A 387 -11.65 -25.94 -16.71
N SER A 388 -11.34 -26.17 -17.99
CA SER A 388 -11.61 -25.22 -19.05
C SER A 388 -13.10 -25.11 -19.40
N GLY A 389 -13.90 -26.13 -19.06
CA GLY A 389 -15.23 -26.27 -19.62
C GLY A 389 -15.17 -26.18 -21.15
N ASP A 390 -16.04 -25.35 -21.73
CA ASP A 390 -16.08 -25.05 -23.16
C ASP A 390 -15.41 -23.71 -23.53
N THR A 391 -14.62 -23.11 -22.62
CA THR A 391 -13.91 -21.85 -22.87
C THR A 391 -12.61 -22.05 -23.67
N ASP A 392 -11.99 -20.94 -24.09
CA ASP A 392 -10.67 -20.93 -24.75
C ASP A 392 -9.49 -21.07 -23.78
N LEU A 393 -9.75 -21.24 -22.47
CA LEU A 393 -8.73 -21.33 -21.43
C LEU A 393 -8.15 -22.74 -21.34
N LEU A 394 -6.88 -22.85 -20.95
CA LEU A 394 -6.24 -24.15 -20.78
C LEU A 394 -6.25 -24.62 -19.32
N PRO A 395 -6.56 -25.90 -19.02
CA PRO A 395 -6.41 -26.44 -17.67
C PRO A 395 -4.95 -26.31 -17.18
N GLY A 396 -4.77 -25.78 -15.97
CA GLY A 396 -3.47 -25.49 -15.38
C GLY A 396 -2.86 -24.14 -15.78
N GLU A 397 -3.47 -23.40 -16.70
CA GLU A 397 -3.04 -22.04 -17.06
C GLU A 397 -3.22 -21.06 -15.89
N LEU A 398 -2.24 -20.17 -15.70
CA LEU A 398 -2.38 -18.99 -14.83
C LEU A 398 -2.95 -17.83 -15.64
N ALA A 399 -4.28 -17.80 -15.78
CA ALA A 399 -4.98 -16.74 -16.48
C ALA A 399 -5.06 -15.46 -15.62
N GLU A 400 -5.09 -14.30 -16.26
CA GLU A 400 -5.48 -13.07 -15.60
C GLU A 400 -6.96 -13.15 -15.20
N ARG A 401 -7.30 -12.68 -14.00
CA ARG A 401 -8.68 -12.69 -13.50
C ARG A 401 -9.68 -12.02 -14.46
N GLY A 402 -9.31 -10.88 -15.03
CA GLY A 402 -10.19 -10.17 -15.99
C GLY A 402 -10.52 -11.02 -17.21
N ARG A 403 -9.50 -11.67 -17.80
CA ARG A 403 -9.67 -12.61 -18.93
C ARG A 403 -10.49 -13.83 -18.54
N PHE A 404 -10.24 -14.41 -17.37
CA PHE A 404 -11.01 -15.54 -16.85
C PHE A 404 -12.50 -15.20 -16.70
N GLU A 405 -12.81 -14.04 -16.11
CA GLU A 405 -14.19 -13.57 -15.94
C GLU A 405 -14.88 -13.29 -17.29
N ASP A 406 -14.15 -12.76 -18.29
CA ASP A 406 -14.69 -12.49 -19.62
C ASP A 406 -14.97 -13.76 -20.42
N ALA A 407 -14.04 -14.72 -20.40
CA ALA A 407 -14.21 -16.02 -21.04
C ALA A 407 -15.43 -16.76 -20.47
N ASN A 408 -15.58 -16.76 -19.15
CA ASN A 408 -16.74 -17.36 -18.49
C ASN A 408 -18.04 -16.63 -18.79
N ARG A 409 -18.04 -15.30 -18.78
CA ARG A 409 -19.22 -14.50 -19.13
C ARG A 409 -19.68 -14.78 -20.56
N LYS A 410 -18.73 -14.94 -21.49
CA LYS A 410 -19.01 -15.29 -22.88
C LYS A 410 -19.59 -16.70 -23.01
N ALA A 411 -18.97 -17.70 -22.37
CA ALA A 411 -19.49 -19.07 -22.39
C ALA A 411 -20.92 -19.16 -21.84
N ILE A 412 -21.21 -18.47 -20.72
CA ILE A 412 -22.57 -18.43 -20.14
C ILE A 412 -23.56 -17.77 -21.11
N ALA A 413 -23.17 -16.67 -21.76
CA ALA A 413 -24.04 -15.99 -22.73
C ALA A 413 -24.35 -16.86 -23.97
N GLU A 414 -23.43 -17.75 -24.34
CA GLU A 414 -23.59 -18.72 -25.42
C GLU A 414 -24.26 -20.03 -24.96
N GLY A 415 -24.59 -20.17 -23.66
CA GLY A 415 -25.20 -21.37 -23.09
C GLY A 415 -24.23 -22.56 -22.93
N LEU A 416 -22.93 -22.31 -22.98
CA LEU A 416 -21.85 -23.28 -22.85
C LEU A 416 -21.39 -23.43 -21.40
N GLN A 417 -20.62 -24.49 -21.10
CA GLN A 417 -20.10 -24.72 -19.76
C GLN A 417 -18.94 -23.76 -19.43
N PRO A 418 -19.06 -22.92 -18.37
CA PRO A 418 -17.98 -22.01 -17.98
C PRO A 418 -16.78 -22.77 -17.39
N ALA A 419 -15.60 -22.16 -17.46
CA ALA A 419 -14.40 -22.66 -16.81
C ALA A 419 -14.49 -22.54 -15.29
N SER A 420 -13.91 -23.51 -14.59
CA SER A 420 -13.68 -23.45 -13.15
C SER A 420 -12.24 -23.09 -12.85
N GLY A 421 -12.02 -22.26 -11.84
CA GLY A 421 -10.68 -21.78 -11.49
C GLY A 421 -10.59 -21.38 -10.03
N ARG A 422 -9.38 -21.45 -9.48
CA ARG A 422 -9.09 -21.03 -8.10
C ARG A 422 -8.20 -19.77 -8.12
N PRO A 423 -8.50 -18.75 -7.31
CA PRO A 423 -7.61 -17.61 -7.15
C PRO A 423 -6.24 -18.06 -6.64
N GLU A 424 -5.16 -17.46 -7.15
CA GLU A 424 -3.78 -17.76 -6.75
C GLU A 424 -3.17 -16.53 -6.08
N LEU A 425 -2.76 -16.66 -4.81
CA LEU A 425 -1.96 -15.64 -4.12
C LEU A 425 -0.48 -15.82 -4.47
N MET A 426 0.08 -14.83 -5.16
CA MET A 426 1.49 -14.81 -5.55
C MET A 426 2.27 -13.77 -4.77
N GLY A 427 3.51 -14.09 -4.42
CA GLY A 427 4.46 -13.08 -3.96
C GLY A 427 4.79 -12.08 -5.07
N ILE A 428 5.16 -10.85 -4.71
CA ILE A 428 5.45 -9.76 -5.65
C ILE A 428 6.49 -10.13 -6.72
N THR A 429 7.48 -10.97 -6.37
CA THR A 429 8.50 -11.45 -7.33
C THR A 429 7.90 -12.38 -8.39
N LYS A 430 6.98 -13.28 -8.02
CA LYS A 430 6.31 -14.18 -8.97
C LYS A 430 5.26 -13.41 -9.78
N ALA A 431 4.56 -12.47 -9.15
CA ALA A 431 3.57 -11.62 -9.79
C ALA A 431 4.19 -10.73 -10.88
N SER A 432 5.37 -10.13 -10.64
CA SER A 432 6.05 -9.28 -11.63
C SER A 432 6.56 -10.04 -12.85
N LEU A 433 6.96 -11.31 -12.70
CA LEU A 433 7.32 -12.19 -13.82
C LEU A 433 6.10 -12.64 -14.64
N ALA A 434 4.94 -12.72 -13.98
CA ALA A 434 3.67 -13.08 -14.60
C ALA A 434 2.93 -11.82 -15.08
N THR A 435 3.62 -10.90 -15.78
CA THR A 435 2.99 -9.78 -16.50
C THR A 435 2.74 -10.18 -17.96
N ASP A 436 1.79 -9.52 -18.62
CA ASP A 436 1.44 -9.80 -20.02
C ASP A 436 2.45 -9.18 -20.99
N SER A 437 3.20 -8.16 -20.55
CA SER A 437 4.33 -7.61 -21.31
C SER A 437 5.58 -8.47 -21.15
N TRP A 438 5.99 -9.13 -22.23
CA TRP A 438 7.24 -9.88 -22.23
C TRP A 438 8.47 -8.94 -22.18
N LEU A 439 8.38 -7.71 -22.71
CA LEU A 439 9.47 -6.72 -22.62
C LEU A 439 9.74 -6.30 -21.18
N SER A 440 8.68 -6.01 -20.44
CA SER A 440 8.78 -5.64 -19.02
C SER A 440 9.23 -6.82 -18.17
N ALA A 441 8.69 -8.02 -18.38
CA ALA A 441 9.14 -9.24 -17.69
C ALA A 441 10.63 -9.51 -17.95
N ALA A 442 11.09 -9.40 -19.20
CA ALA A 442 12.49 -9.66 -19.59
C ALA A 442 13.49 -8.68 -18.94
N SER A 443 13.05 -7.46 -18.60
CA SER A 443 13.86 -6.43 -17.93
C SER A 443 14.08 -6.68 -16.43
N PHE A 444 13.29 -7.58 -15.81
CA PHE A 444 13.33 -7.83 -14.37
C PHE A 444 14.37 -8.91 -14.01
N GLN A 445 14.06 -10.16 -14.29
CA GLN A 445 14.86 -11.36 -14.03
C GLN A 445 14.54 -12.46 -15.05
N GLU A 446 15.40 -13.46 -15.17
CA GLU A 446 15.18 -14.65 -16.01
C GLU A 446 14.95 -14.35 -17.50
N THR A 447 15.62 -13.32 -18.03
CA THR A 447 15.49 -12.81 -19.40
C THR A 447 15.51 -13.92 -20.47
N THR A 448 16.42 -14.90 -20.35
CA THR A 448 16.50 -16.01 -21.31
C THR A 448 15.21 -16.82 -21.37
N ARG A 449 14.62 -17.16 -20.22
CA ARG A 449 13.38 -17.94 -20.13
C ARG A 449 12.22 -17.18 -20.77
N VAL A 450 12.09 -15.89 -20.43
CA VAL A 450 11.00 -15.03 -20.93
C VAL A 450 11.08 -14.85 -22.45
N LEU A 451 12.27 -14.58 -22.99
CA LEU A 451 12.45 -14.37 -24.44
C LEU A 451 12.21 -15.66 -25.23
N THR A 452 12.65 -16.82 -24.72
CA THR A 452 12.38 -18.11 -25.36
C THR A 452 10.89 -18.40 -25.43
N GLU A 453 10.14 -18.22 -24.34
CA GLU A 453 8.70 -18.44 -24.30
C GLU A 453 7.94 -17.49 -25.24
N ALA A 454 8.31 -16.20 -25.22
CA ALA A 454 7.71 -15.18 -26.08
C ALA A 454 7.95 -15.48 -27.58
N ALA A 455 9.17 -15.91 -27.94
CA ALA A 455 9.52 -16.29 -29.32
C ALA A 455 8.78 -17.55 -29.78
N MET A 456 8.70 -18.59 -28.93
CA MET A 456 7.98 -19.83 -29.24
C MET A 456 6.48 -19.60 -29.43
N SER A 457 5.90 -18.69 -28.65
CA SER A 457 4.47 -18.37 -28.69
C SER A 457 4.11 -17.25 -29.67
N GLY A 458 5.10 -16.63 -30.33
CA GLY A 458 4.88 -15.49 -31.24
C GLY A 458 4.17 -14.29 -30.56
N ARG A 459 4.49 -14.00 -29.29
CA ARG A 459 3.78 -12.97 -28.51
C ARG A 459 4.04 -11.57 -29.05
N SER A 460 2.99 -10.74 -29.07
CA SER A 460 3.07 -9.30 -29.34
C SER A 460 2.91 -8.52 -28.04
N ASP A 461 3.69 -7.45 -27.84
CA ASP A 461 3.63 -6.62 -26.65
C ASP A 461 2.69 -5.41 -26.88
N PRO A 462 1.66 -5.20 -26.04
CA PRO A 462 0.71 -4.11 -26.23
C PRO A 462 1.22 -2.74 -25.76
N LEU A 463 2.38 -2.67 -25.08
CA LEU A 463 3.02 -1.43 -24.61
C LEU A 463 2.12 -0.57 -23.70
N LEU A 464 1.32 -1.23 -22.84
CA LEU A 464 0.39 -0.55 -21.92
C LEU A 464 1.06 -0.07 -20.63
N GLY A 465 2.21 -0.66 -20.27
CA GLY A 465 2.96 -0.32 -19.08
C GLY A 465 3.95 0.84 -19.28
N LEU A 466 4.61 1.23 -18.19
CA LEU A 466 5.60 2.30 -18.22
C LEU A 466 6.95 1.81 -18.77
N LYS A 467 7.37 0.61 -18.36
CA LYS A 467 8.73 0.09 -18.58
C LYS A 467 9.05 -0.16 -20.04
N GLU A 468 8.10 -0.73 -20.77
CA GLU A 468 8.25 -1.07 -22.18
C GLU A 468 8.44 0.20 -23.01
N ASN A 469 7.65 1.24 -22.70
CA ASN A 469 7.75 2.53 -23.37
C ASN A 469 9.08 3.24 -23.07
N VAL A 470 9.57 3.17 -21.82
CA VAL A 470 10.90 3.69 -21.46
C VAL A 470 12.01 2.96 -22.22
N ILE A 471 11.96 1.63 -22.32
CA ILE A 471 12.96 0.81 -23.03
C ILE A 471 13.03 1.21 -24.52
N ILE A 472 11.87 1.43 -25.15
CA ILE A 472 11.79 1.77 -26.58
C ILE A 472 12.06 3.26 -26.84
N GLY A 473 12.03 4.11 -25.81
CA GLY A 473 12.16 5.57 -25.95
C GLY A 473 10.87 6.26 -26.39
N LYS A 474 9.71 5.67 -26.11
CA LYS A 474 8.38 6.27 -26.31
C LYS A 474 7.90 6.96 -25.03
N LEU A 475 6.99 7.93 -25.16
CA LEU A 475 6.30 8.53 -24.03
C LEU A 475 5.59 7.46 -23.19
N ILE A 476 5.73 7.54 -21.87
CA ILE A 476 5.05 6.65 -20.93
C ILE A 476 3.52 6.84 -21.00
N PRO A 477 2.70 5.79 -20.88
CA PRO A 477 1.24 5.88 -20.97
C PRO A 477 0.60 6.34 -19.63
N ALA A 478 1.20 7.32 -18.97
CA ALA A 478 0.75 7.94 -17.73
C ALA A 478 0.99 9.45 -17.77
N GLY A 479 0.25 10.21 -16.94
CA GLY A 479 0.24 11.67 -16.96
C GLY A 479 0.01 12.21 -18.37
N THR A 480 0.80 13.20 -18.77
CA THR A 480 0.73 13.86 -20.08
C THR A 480 0.99 12.94 -21.28
N GLY A 481 1.55 11.74 -21.07
CA GLY A 481 1.79 10.77 -22.14
C GLY A 481 0.56 9.96 -22.54
N LEU A 482 -0.57 10.07 -21.82
CA LEU A 482 -1.84 9.50 -22.25
C LEU A 482 -2.36 10.16 -23.54
N SER A 483 -2.94 9.36 -24.44
CA SER A 483 -3.58 9.86 -25.68
C SER A 483 -4.62 10.95 -25.41
N ARG A 484 -5.33 10.87 -24.27
CA ARG A 484 -6.31 11.88 -23.83
C ARG A 484 -5.73 13.28 -23.70
N TYR A 485 -4.49 13.40 -23.21
CA TYR A 485 -3.84 14.71 -23.04
C TYR A 485 -2.90 15.06 -24.18
N ARG A 486 -2.41 14.05 -24.91
CA ARG A 486 -1.51 14.23 -26.04
C ARG A 486 -2.25 14.70 -27.30
N ASN A 487 -3.44 14.18 -27.56
CA ASN A 487 -4.20 14.44 -28.78
C ASN A 487 -5.29 15.49 -28.52
N VAL A 488 -4.90 16.62 -27.93
CA VAL A 488 -5.81 17.75 -27.68
C VAL A 488 -5.71 18.72 -28.84
N VAL A 489 -6.85 19.06 -29.42
CA VAL A 489 -6.97 20.15 -30.39
C VAL A 489 -7.35 21.40 -29.61
N VAL A 490 -6.51 22.43 -29.67
CA VAL A 490 -6.77 23.72 -29.03
C VAL A 490 -7.19 24.69 -30.12
N GLU A 491 -8.45 25.12 -30.06
CA GLU A 491 -8.96 26.15 -30.95
C GLU A 491 -9.27 27.42 -30.15
N PRO A 492 -8.99 28.61 -30.72
CA PRO A 492 -9.46 29.85 -30.13
C PRO A 492 -10.99 29.86 -30.11
N THR A 493 -11.58 30.50 -29.09
CA THR A 493 -13.03 30.70 -29.04
C THR A 493 -13.49 31.50 -30.25
N GLU A 494 -14.73 31.31 -30.68
CA GLU A 494 -15.30 32.06 -31.81
C GLU A 494 -15.27 33.58 -31.54
N GLU A 495 -15.42 33.99 -30.29
CA GLU A 495 -15.26 35.37 -29.83
C GLU A 495 -13.83 35.89 -30.09
N ALA A 496 -12.80 35.12 -29.72
CA ALA A 496 -11.40 35.49 -29.97
C ALA A 496 -11.07 35.48 -31.46
N LYS A 497 -11.65 34.56 -32.25
CA LYS A 497 -11.53 34.55 -33.71
C LYS A 497 -12.14 35.82 -34.32
N ALA A 498 -13.30 36.25 -33.82
CA ALA A 498 -14.01 37.45 -34.27
C ALA A 498 -13.32 38.76 -33.86
N GLU A 499 -12.61 38.79 -32.73
CA GLU A 499 -11.79 39.95 -32.33
C GLU A 499 -10.49 40.06 -33.13
N LEU A 500 -9.88 38.94 -33.54
CA LEU A 500 -8.67 38.90 -34.37
C LEU A 500 -8.96 39.22 -35.85
N TYR A 501 -10.14 38.82 -36.32
CA TYR A 501 -10.70 39.22 -37.60
C TYR A 501 -11.99 39.99 -37.33
N PRO A 502 -11.90 41.25 -36.82
CA PRO A 502 -13.08 42.11 -36.89
C PRO A 502 -13.43 42.10 -38.36
N SER A 503 -14.66 41.73 -38.67
CA SER A 503 -15.16 41.77 -40.04
C SER A 503 -14.91 43.20 -40.50
N PHE A 504 -13.81 43.45 -41.22
CA PHE A 504 -13.70 44.59 -42.09
C PHE A 504 -14.80 44.29 -43.08
N GLY A 505 -15.99 44.83 -42.78
CA GLY A 505 -17.08 44.82 -43.71
C GLY A 505 -16.49 45.31 -45.00
N TYR A 506 -16.43 44.43 -45.98
CA TYR A 506 -16.68 44.84 -47.34
C TYR A 506 -18.16 45.28 -47.37
N ASP A 507 -18.49 46.36 -46.65
CA ASP A 507 -19.60 47.21 -47.02
C ASP A 507 -19.16 47.76 -48.37
N ASP A 508 -19.80 47.22 -49.42
CA ASP A 508 -19.75 47.66 -50.80
C ASP A 508 -18.73 48.77 -51.06
N ILE A 509 -17.50 48.39 -51.42
CA ILE A 509 -16.74 49.26 -52.32
C ILE A 509 -17.52 49.18 -53.63
N ASP A 510 -18.50 50.07 -53.72
CA ASP A 510 -19.35 50.34 -54.87
C ASP A 510 -18.41 50.78 -56.00
N PHE A 511 -17.77 49.80 -56.66
CA PHE A 511 -17.07 50.06 -57.90
C PHE A 511 -18.14 50.55 -58.86
N PRO A 512 -18.07 51.83 -59.31
CA PRO A 512 -19.03 52.32 -60.28
C PRO A 512 -18.98 51.36 -61.46
N PRO A 513 -20.13 50.96 -62.03
CA PRO A 513 -20.14 50.09 -63.18
C PRO A 513 -19.23 50.73 -64.21
N LEU A 514 -18.24 49.95 -64.68
CA LEU A 514 -17.19 50.39 -65.57
C LEU A 514 -17.82 51.03 -66.81
N GLY A 515 -18.03 52.34 -66.75
CA GLY A 515 -18.48 53.12 -67.89
C GLY A 515 -17.37 53.05 -68.91
N MET A 516 -17.69 52.62 -70.12
CA MET A 516 -16.85 52.90 -71.28
C MET A 516 -16.67 54.43 -71.37
N GLY A 517 -15.56 54.93 -70.81
CA GLY A 517 -15.32 56.36 -70.61
C GLY A 517 -13.84 56.67 -70.46
N SER A 518 -13.12 56.57 -71.58
CA SER A 518 -12.00 57.45 -72.01
C SER A 518 -10.98 57.99 -70.99
N GLY A 519 -10.50 57.21 -70.02
CA GLY A 519 -9.31 57.54 -69.24
C GLY A 519 -8.10 56.74 -69.71
N GLU A 520 -7.02 57.42 -70.13
CA GLU A 520 -5.76 56.80 -70.56
C GLU A 520 -5.22 55.82 -69.50
N ALA A 521 -4.90 54.60 -69.93
CA ALA A 521 -4.16 53.65 -69.12
C ALA A 521 -2.72 54.16 -68.97
N ILE A 522 -2.30 54.44 -67.74
CA ILE A 522 -0.92 54.83 -67.42
C ILE A 522 -0.03 53.59 -67.67
N PRO A 523 0.97 53.67 -68.56
CA PRO A 523 1.90 52.57 -68.80
C PRO A 523 2.69 52.26 -67.52
N LEU A 524 2.98 50.97 -67.31
CA LEU A 524 3.64 50.44 -66.10
C LEU A 524 5.05 51.03 -65.87
N ASP A 525 5.58 51.71 -66.87
CA ASP A 525 6.92 52.28 -66.97
C ASP A 525 7.05 53.62 -66.19
N GLU A 526 5.91 54.26 -65.86
CA GLU A 526 5.85 55.52 -65.10
C GLU A 526 5.65 55.30 -63.59
N ILE A 527 5.62 54.04 -63.13
CA ILE A 527 5.55 53.70 -61.70
C ILE A 527 6.95 53.76 -61.10
N ASP A 528 7.26 54.87 -60.41
CA ASP A 528 8.49 55.03 -59.64
C ASP A 528 8.48 54.12 -58.39
N PHE A 529 9.25 53.04 -58.43
CA PHE A 529 9.50 52.18 -57.27
C PHE A 529 10.58 52.78 -56.38
N GLY A 530 10.28 53.92 -55.75
CA GLY A 530 11.16 54.58 -54.79
C GLY A 530 11.41 53.73 -53.54
N ASP A 531 12.69 53.58 -53.20
CA ASP A 531 13.30 53.05 -51.95
C ASP A 531 12.64 51.85 -51.27
N LEU A 532 12.52 50.76 -52.02
CA LEU A 532 12.59 49.40 -51.45
C LEU A 532 13.95 48.78 -51.79
N ARG A 533 14.97 49.17 -51.01
CA ARG A 533 16.23 48.45 -50.88
C ARG A 533 16.50 48.10 -49.42
#